data_AF-A0A3D1C9Z7-F1
#
_entry.id   AF-A0A3D1C9Z7-F1
#
_cell.length_a   1.000
_cell.length_b   1.000
_cell.length_c   1.000
_cell.angle_alpha   90.00
_cell.angle_beta   90.00
_cell.angle_gamma   90.00
#
_symmetry.space_group_name_H-M   'P 1'
#
loop_
_entity.id
_entity.type
_entity.pdbx_description
1 polymer ?
#
loop_
_entity_poly.entity_id
_entity_poly.type
_entity_poly.pdbx_seq_one_letter_code
_entity_poly.pdbx_strand_id
1 'polypeptide(L)' 'MENNKVTQFSSDENWKVRTLLVGVILGAATGLSAAYLLTKRAEKQGEPLAITSGQGLKLGVLVAGLLRSILTLGEE' A
#
# COMPACT_ATOMS: atom_id res chain seq x y z
N MET A 1 -39.44 26.02 -4.92
CA MET A 1 -38.11 26.40 -4.40
C MET A 1 -37.25 25.14 -4.43
N GLU A 2 -36.04 25.31 -4.94
CA GLU A 2 -35.15 24.30 -5.55
C GLU A 2 -34.81 23.08 -4.66
N ASN A 3 -35.31 21.92 -5.09
CA ASN A 3 -34.62 20.64 -5.25
C ASN A 3 -33.43 20.36 -4.31
N ASN A 4 -33.70 19.51 -3.32
CA ASN A 4 -32.72 18.76 -2.56
C ASN A 4 -31.87 17.92 -3.54
N LYS A 5 -30.66 18.40 -3.88
CA LYS A 5 -29.61 17.55 -4.45
C LYS A 5 -29.11 16.62 -3.34
N VAL A 6 -29.91 15.58 -3.06
CA VAL A 6 -29.42 14.39 -2.38
C VAL A 6 -28.25 13.90 -3.22
N THR A 7 -27.09 13.85 -2.57
CA THR A 7 -25.78 13.60 -3.12
C THR A 7 -25.77 12.27 -3.88
N GLN A 8 -26.01 12.35 -5.18
CA GLN A 8 -26.00 11.21 -6.09
C GLN A 8 -24.53 10.86 -6.38
N PHE A 9 -23.90 10.10 -5.48
CA PHE A 9 -22.67 9.38 -5.79
C PHE A 9 -23.04 8.25 -6.75
N SER A 10 -22.81 8.48 -8.04
CA SER A 10 -23.03 7.50 -9.11
C SER A 10 -22.36 6.17 -8.77
N SER A 11 -23.08 5.07 -8.94
CA SER A 11 -22.63 3.71 -8.64
C SER A 11 -21.32 3.32 -9.35
N ASP A 12 -21.00 3.96 -10.47
CA ASP A 12 -19.72 3.81 -11.21
C ASP A 12 -18.50 4.44 -10.50
N GLU A 13 -18.70 5.49 -9.71
CA GLU A 13 -17.60 6.09 -8.95
C GLU A 13 -17.27 5.25 -7.70
N ASN A 14 -18.30 4.59 -7.17
CA ASN A 14 -18.25 3.90 -5.89
C ASN A 14 -17.34 2.66 -5.92
N TRP A 15 -17.35 1.87 -7.00
CA TRP A 15 -16.46 0.69 -7.08
C TRP A 15 -14.99 1.10 -7.20
N LYS A 16 -14.68 2.18 -7.93
CA LYS A 16 -13.32 2.70 -8.07
C LYS A 16 -12.79 3.24 -6.74
N VAL A 17 -13.58 4.07 -6.05
CA VAL A 17 -13.24 4.61 -4.73
C VAL A 17 -13.12 3.47 -3.70
N ARG A 18 -14.03 2.51 -3.71
CA ARG A 18 -13.99 1.35 -2.82
C ARG A 18 -12.76 0.50 -3.04
N THR A 19 -12.39 0.21 -4.29
CA THR A 19 -11.17 -0.54 -4.61
C THR A 19 -9.91 0.18 -4.13
N LEU A 20 -9.83 1.50 -4.35
CA LEU A 20 -8.72 2.31 -3.85
C LEU A 20 -8.63 2.28 -2.32
N LEU A 21 -9.76 2.44 -1.62
CA LEU A 21 -9.79 2.39 -0.15
C LEU A 21 -9.37 1.02 0.39
N VAL A 22 -9.84 -0.07 -0.22
CA VAL A 22 -9.44 -1.43 0.14
C VAL A 22 -7.94 -1.63 -0.07
N GLY A 23 -7.42 -1.19 -1.21
CA GLY A 23 -5.98 -1.25 -1.52
C GLY A 23 -5.14 -0.47 -0.52
N VAL A 24 -5.56 0.74 -0.14
CA VAL A 24 -4.88 1.57 0.88
C VAL A 24 -4.87 0.88 2.24
N ILE A 25 -6.00 0.34 2.69
CA ILE A 25 -6.10 -0.33 3.98
C ILE A 25 -5.18 -1.56 4.02
N LEU A 26 -5.22 -2.39 2.97
CA LEU A 26 -4.37 -3.59 2.88
C LEU A 26 -2.89 -3.24 2.78
N GLY A 27 -2.54 -2.24 1.95
CA GLY A 27 -1.16 -1.77 1.79
C GLY A 27 -0.60 -1.20 3.09
N ALA A 28 -1.37 -0.36 3.78
CA ALA A 28 -0.99 0.21 5.07
C ALA A 28 -0.84 -0.87 6.16
N ALA A 29 -1.79 -1.81 6.25
CA ALA A 29 -1.71 -2.92 7.21
C ALA A 29 -0.48 -3.80 6.98
N THR A 30 -0.16 -4.08 5.71
CA THR A 30 1.02 -4.86 5.33
C THR A 30 2.31 -4.11 5.65
N GLY A 31 2.40 -2.83 5.27
CA GLY A 31 3.55 -1.98 5.54
C GLY A 31 3.82 -1.80 7.03
N LEU A 32 2.77 -1.56 7.83
CA LEU A 32 2.86 -1.46 9.28
C LEU A 32 3.34 -2.77 9.91
N SER A 33 2.82 -3.92 9.46
CA SER A 33 3.25 -5.23 9.95
C SER A 33 4.73 -5.48 9.66
N ALA A 34 5.19 -5.15 8.46
CA ALA A 34 6.60 -5.27 8.09
C ALA A 34 7.50 -4.40 8.97
N ALA A 35 7.11 -3.13 9.19
CA ALA A 35 7.84 -2.22 10.07
C ALA A 35 7.87 -2.74 11.52
N TYR A 36 6.75 -3.24 12.03
CA TYR A 36 6.66 -3.80 13.38
C TYR A 36 7.60 -5.01 13.57
N LEU A 37 7.60 -5.96 12.62
CA LEU A 37 8.48 -7.13 12.68
C LEU A 37 9.96 -6.73 12.60
N LEU A 38 10.28 -5.73 11.79
CA LEU A 38 11.63 -5.22 11.62
C LEU A 38 12.16 -4.57 12.92
N THR A 39 11.35 -3.71 13.54
CA THR A 39 11.67 -3.10 14.84
C THR A 39 11.82 -4.16 15.93
N LYS A 40 10.88 -5.11 16.02
CA LYS A 40 10.95 -6.20 16.99
C LYS A 40 12.19 -7.08 16.84
N ARG A 41 12.65 -7.28 15.60
CA ARG A 41 13.91 -7.98 15.34
C ARG A 41 15.11 -7.17 15.83
N ALA A 42 15.15 -5.87 15.58
CA ALA A 42 16.22 -4.98 16.04
C ALA A 42 16.30 -4.98 17.58
N GLU A 43 15.16 -4.83 18.25
CA GLU A 43 15.06 -4.94 19.72
C GLU A 43 15.60 -6.27 20.27
N LYS A 44 15.24 -7.39 19.63
CA LYS A 44 15.72 -8.72 20.02
C LYS A 44 17.23 -8.93 19.81
N GLN A 45 17.81 -8.27 18.82
CA GLN A 45 19.22 -8.42 18.47
C GLN A 45 20.10 -7.41 19.24
N GLY A 46 19.51 -6.45 19.95
CA GLY A 46 20.23 -5.42 20.69
C GLY A 46 20.98 -4.42 19.79
N GLU A 47 20.78 -4.52 18.48
CA GLU A 47 21.42 -3.69 17.47
C GLU A 47 20.40 -2.68 16.92
N PRO A 48 20.79 -1.41 16.73
CA PRO A 48 19.93 -0.42 16.11
C PRO A 48 19.53 -0.86 14.70
N LEU A 49 18.35 -0.43 14.25
CA LEU A 49 17.87 -0.73 12.91
C LEU A 49 18.77 -0.07 11.86
N ALA A 50 19.78 -0.82 11.38
CA ALA A 50 20.71 -0.38 10.36
C ALA A 50 20.28 -0.92 8.98
N ILE A 51 19.39 -0.18 8.31
CA ILE A 51 19.13 -0.40 6.88
C ILE A 51 20.24 0.30 6.10
N THR A 52 21.07 -0.48 5.41
CA THR A 52 22.11 0.06 4.52
C THR A 52 21.47 0.61 3.24
N SER A 53 22.14 1.57 2.58
CA SER A 53 21.68 2.11 1.29
C SER A 53 21.47 1.03 0.23
N GLY A 54 22.30 -0.02 0.24
CA GLY A 54 22.17 -1.17 -0.66
C GLY A 54 20.92 -2.03 -0.37
N GLN A 55 20.54 -2.20 0.91
CA GLN A 55 19.29 -2.87 1.27
C GLN A 55 18.07 -2.03 0.90
N GLY A 56 18.13 -0.72 1.09
CA GLY A 56 17.08 0.21 0.67
C GLY A 56 16.82 0.16 -0.83
N LEU A 57 17.88 0.15 -1.65
CA LEU A 57 17.77 0.00 -3.10
C LEU A 57 17.13 -1.35 -3.49
N LYS A 58 17.57 -2.46 -2.89
CA LYS A 58 16.99 -3.78 -3.15
C LYS A 58 15.50 -3.85 -2.82
N LEU A 59 15.09 -3.25 -1.69
CA LEU A 59 13.69 -3.13 -1.31
C LEU A 59 12.90 -2.28 -2.31
N GLY A 60 13.44 -1.14 -2.74
CA GLY A 60 12.82 -0.28 -3.72
C GLY A 60 12.60 -0.98 -5.06
N VAL A 61 13.60 -1.70 -5.56
CA VAL A 61 13.50 -2.51 -6.79
C VAL A 61 12.45 -3.61 -6.65
N LEU A 62 12.37 -4.26 -5.49
CA LEU A 62 11.36 -5.29 -5.23
C LEU A 62 9.94 -4.71 -5.27
N VAL A 63 9.70 -3.58 -4.60
CA VAL A 63 8.41 -2.88 -4.64
C VAL A 63 8.08 -2.44 -6.07
N ALA A 64 9.04 -1.88 -6.80
CA ALA A 64 8.86 -1.49 -8.20
C ALA A 64 8.51 -2.69 -9.10
N GLY A 65 9.16 -3.85 -8.90
CA GLY A 65 8.86 -5.08 -9.62
C GLY A 65 7.45 -5.61 -9.34
N LEU A 66 6.99 -5.54 -8.08
CA LEU A 66 5.61 -5.89 -7.72
C LEU A 66 4.61 -4.97 -8.41
N LEU A 67 4.81 -3.66 -8.34
CA LEU A 67 3.93 -2.69 -9.00
C LEU A 67 3.90 -2.92 -10.52
N ARG A 68 5.06 -3.16 -11.14
CA ARG A 68 5.15 -3.51 -12.56
C ARG A 68 4.33 -4.75 -12.88
N SER A 69 4.43 -5.80 -12.06
CA SER A 69 3.69 -7.06 -12.25
C SER A 69 2.17 -6.85 -12.16
N ILE A 70 1.71 -5.99 -11.26
CA ILE A 70 0.30 -5.60 -11.15
C ILE A 70 -0.16 -4.82 -12.38
N LEU A 71 0.69 -3.95 -12.94
CA LEU A 71 0.35 -3.20 -14.16
C LEU A 71 0.31 -4.09 -15.42
N THR A 72 1.10 -5.16 -15.48
CA THR A 72 1.04 -6.15 -16.56
C THR A 72 -0.13 -7.13 -16.43
N LEU A 73 -0.69 -7.27 -15.22
CA LEU A 73 -1.85 -8.11 -14.95
C LEU A 73 -3.09 -7.46 -15.61
N GLY A 74 -3.35 -7.86 -16.85
CA GLY A 74 -4.42 -7.31 -17.69
C GLY A 74 -3.98 -6.86 -19.08
N GLU A 75 -2.69 -6.98 -19.42
CA GLU A 75 -2.17 -6.79 -20.78
C GLU A 75 -2.30 -8.07 -21.68
N GLU A 76 -3.10 -9.06 -21.25
CA GLU A 76 -3.47 -10.26 -22.03
C GLU A 76 -4.94 -10.24 -22.44
#